data_AF-A0A8C9CCJ4-F1
#
_entry.id   AF-A0A8C9CCJ4-F1
#
_cell.length_a   1.000
_cell.length_b   1.000
_cell.length_c   1.000
_cell.angle_alpha   90.00
_cell.angle_beta   90.00
_cell.angle_gamma   90.00
#
_symmetry.space_group_name_H-M   'P 1'
#
loop_
_entity.id
_entity.type
_entity.pdbx_description
1 polymer ?
#
loop_
_entity_poly.entity_id
_entity_poly.type
_entity_poly.pdbx_seq_one_letter_code
_entity_poly.pdbx_strand_id
1 'polypeptide(L)'
;MLFPVTTPGSQQTPPPPKHYGIPSPISLAAPGETDCLRILILEKLNNLVKEWIREISESKSLPKAVIENVGGKIFTFGSYRLGVHTKGVDIATSCVAPRRVDRSDFFTYFYDKLKLHEEVKALRAVEEAFVPVIKLCFSGIEIDILFARLALQTILEDLDLRDDSLLKNLDIRCIISLNGCWATAEILHLVPNIDNFRLTLRAIKLWAKCHNIYYNILGFLGGVSWTMLGARTCQLYPNAIASTLVCKVFLVFSEWEWPNPVLPHNQLFLHHRSPWSPELFPQHVWSTIHPGLQGAQQQI
;
A
#
# COMPACT_ATOMS: atom_id res chain seq x y z
N MET A 1 -5.97 -44.21 -59.96
CA MET A 1 -6.21 -44.05 -58.51
C MET A 1 -4.91 -44.33 -57.79
N LEU A 2 -4.37 -43.35 -57.06
CA LEU A 2 -3.49 -43.46 -55.88
C LEU A 2 -3.10 -42.03 -55.48
N PHE A 3 -3.65 -41.56 -54.36
CA PHE A 3 -3.32 -40.27 -53.75
C PHE A 3 -1.96 -40.36 -53.05
N PRO A 4 -1.12 -39.30 -53.02
CA PRO A 4 -0.05 -39.20 -52.06
C PRO A 4 -0.60 -38.64 -50.73
N VAL A 5 -0.24 -39.33 -49.65
CA VAL A 5 -0.52 -38.99 -48.25
C VAL A 5 0.31 -37.78 -47.83
N THR A 6 -0.32 -36.72 -47.35
CA THR A 6 0.33 -35.60 -46.65
C THR A 6 0.47 -35.95 -45.16
N THR A 7 1.71 -36.07 -44.68
CA THR A 7 2.04 -36.16 -43.26
C THR A 7 1.84 -34.80 -42.57
N PRO A 8 1.27 -34.71 -41.35
CA PRO A 8 1.15 -33.44 -40.65
C PRO A 8 2.53 -32.97 -40.15
N GLY A 9 2.90 -31.74 -40.48
CA GLY A 9 4.09 -31.08 -39.93
C GLY A 9 3.98 -30.94 -38.41
N SER A 10 5.06 -31.30 -37.71
CA SER A 10 5.21 -31.13 -36.27
C SER A 10 5.09 -29.64 -35.89
N GLN A 11 4.13 -29.30 -35.02
CA GLN A 11 4.13 -28.00 -34.34
C GLN A 11 5.39 -27.89 -33.47
N GLN A 12 6.31 -27.01 -33.86
CA GLN A 12 7.46 -26.67 -33.01
C GLN A 12 6.98 -25.85 -31.82
N THR A 13 7.08 -26.42 -30.62
CA THR A 13 6.99 -25.68 -29.36
C THR A 13 8.08 -24.60 -29.30
N PRO A 14 7.77 -23.38 -28.82
CA PRO A 14 8.76 -22.33 -28.70
C PRO A 14 9.88 -22.74 -27.73
N PRO A 15 11.13 -22.32 -27.98
CA PRO A 15 12.26 -22.68 -27.13
C PRO A 15 12.07 -22.13 -25.71
N PRO A 16 12.50 -22.88 -24.68
CA PRO A 16 12.45 -22.40 -23.30
C PRO A 16 13.29 -21.12 -23.15
N PRO A 17 12.87 -20.19 -22.26
CA PRO A 17 13.60 -18.95 -22.05
C PRO A 17 15.02 -19.24 -21.57
N LYS A 18 16.01 -18.60 -22.22
CA LYS A 18 17.42 -18.76 -21.89
C LYS A 18 17.70 -18.24 -20.46
N HIS A 19 18.29 -19.10 -19.64
CA HIS A 19 18.77 -18.78 -18.30
C HIS A 19 20.28 -18.49 -18.33
N TYR A 20 20.74 -17.50 -17.55
CA TYR A 20 22.15 -17.16 -17.40
C TYR A 20 22.50 -17.01 -15.92
N GLY A 21 23.51 -17.75 -15.44
CA GLY A 21 23.98 -17.75 -14.03
C GLY A 21 23.86 -19.13 -13.36
N ILE A 22 24.46 -19.32 -12.17
CA ILE A 22 24.35 -20.57 -11.39
C ILE A 22 23.03 -20.66 -10.59
N PRO A 23 22.48 -19.58 -9.99
CA PRO A 23 21.15 -19.61 -9.40
C PRO A 23 20.04 -19.25 -10.41
N SER A 24 18.86 -19.85 -10.26
CA SER A 24 17.63 -19.44 -10.95
C SER A 24 17.33 -17.95 -10.70
N PRO A 25 16.74 -17.20 -11.67
CA PRO A 25 16.38 -15.80 -11.49
C PRO A 25 15.42 -15.67 -10.31
N ILE A 26 15.69 -14.68 -9.47
CA ILE A 26 14.90 -14.40 -8.26
C ILE A 26 13.44 -14.06 -8.62
N SER A 27 13.18 -13.50 -9.81
CA SER A 27 11.84 -13.27 -10.35
C SER A 27 11.90 -13.04 -11.86
N LEU A 28 11.02 -13.70 -12.60
CA LEU A 28 10.76 -13.46 -14.04
C LEU A 28 9.39 -12.79 -14.28
N ALA A 29 8.75 -12.26 -13.24
CA ALA A 29 7.41 -11.69 -13.34
C ALA A 29 7.41 -10.41 -14.19
N ALA A 30 6.99 -10.54 -15.45
CA ALA A 30 6.53 -9.42 -16.28
C ALA A 30 5.20 -8.87 -15.72
N PRO A 31 4.84 -7.60 -15.98
CA PRO A 31 3.50 -7.09 -15.70
C PRO A 31 2.49 -7.95 -16.47
N GLY A 32 1.63 -8.66 -15.75
CA GLY A 32 0.58 -9.46 -16.38
C GLY A 32 -0.59 -8.59 -16.80
N GLU A 33 -1.51 -9.12 -17.61
CA GLU A 33 -2.82 -8.51 -17.91
C GLU A 33 -3.55 -8.01 -16.66
N THR A 34 -3.33 -8.69 -15.52
CA THR A 34 -3.85 -8.30 -14.21
C THR A 34 -3.36 -6.92 -13.75
N ASP A 35 -2.12 -6.50 -14.05
CA ASP A 35 -1.63 -5.19 -13.62
C ASP A 35 -2.25 -4.05 -14.45
N CYS A 36 -2.49 -4.27 -15.75
CA CYS A 36 -3.25 -3.33 -16.59
C CYS A 36 -4.69 -3.17 -16.07
N LEU A 37 -5.33 -4.28 -15.70
CA LEU A 37 -6.68 -4.27 -15.11
C LEU A 37 -6.72 -3.46 -13.80
N ARG A 38 -5.71 -3.61 -12.92
CA ARG A 38 -5.64 -2.84 -11.67
C ARG A 38 -5.55 -1.34 -11.91
N ILE A 39 -4.78 -0.90 -12.91
CA ILE A 39 -4.67 0.52 -13.28
C ILE A 39 -6.03 1.06 -13.74
N LEU A 40 -6.71 0.33 -14.63
CA LEU A 40 -8.04 0.71 -15.13
C LEU A 40 -9.08 0.80 -14.00
N ILE A 41 -9.08 -0.16 -13.08
CA ILE A 41 -10.00 -0.16 -11.93
C ILE A 41 -9.73 1.05 -11.02
N LEU A 42 -8.45 1.38 -10.76
CA LEU A 42 -8.11 2.54 -9.95
C LEU A 42 -8.52 3.86 -10.61
N GLU A 43 -8.42 3.96 -11.93
CA GLU A 43 -8.92 5.11 -12.68
C GLU A 43 -10.43 5.26 -12.56
N LYS A 44 -11.18 4.17 -12.79
CA LYS A 44 -12.65 4.14 -12.59
C LYS A 44 -13.04 4.53 -11.17
N LEU A 45 -12.38 3.93 -10.17
CA LEU A 45 -12.66 4.20 -8.77
C LEU A 45 -12.35 5.67 -8.39
N ASN A 46 -11.27 6.24 -8.94
CA ASN A 46 -10.93 7.64 -8.74
C ASN A 46 -11.98 8.58 -9.35
N ASN A 47 -12.54 8.22 -10.51
CA ASN A 47 -13.63 8.97 -11.13
C ASN A 47 -14.91 8.89 -10.28
N LEU A 48 -15.26 7.71 -9.75
CA LEU A 48 -16.40 7.55 -8.83
C LEU A 48 -16.27 8.41 -7.58
N VAL A 49 -15.05 8.53 -7.02
CA VAL A 49 -14.76 9.41 -5.88
C VAL A 49 -14.98 10.88 -6.25
N LYS A 50 -14.48 11.33 -7.40
CA LYS A 50 -14.66 12.71 -7.86
C LYS A 50 -16.13 13.04 -8.11
N GLU A 51 -16.86 12.13 -8.75
CA GLU A 51 -18.31 12.29 -8.98
C GLU A 51 -19.07 12.38 -7.67
N TRP A 52 -18.80 11.47 -6.73
CA TRP A 52 -19.42 11.49 -5.41
C TRP A 52 -19.14 12.79 -4.64
N ILE A 53 -17.88 13.25 -4.61
CA ILE A 53 -17.53 14.50 -3.90
C ILE A 53 -18.21 15.72 -4.54
N ARG A 54 -18.34 15.73 -5.87
CA ARG A 54 -19.11 16.74 -6.61
C ARG A 54 -20.58 16.72 -6.22
N GLU A 55 -21.22 15.55 -6.20
CA GLU A 55 -22.62 15.36 -5.77
C GLU A 55 -22.86 15.83 -4.33
N ILE A 56 -21.94 15.53 -3.41
CA ILE A 56 -22.01 16.02 -2.02
C ILE A 56 -21.90 17.55 -1.98
N SER A 57 -21.02 18.12 -2.79
CA SER A 57 -20.82 19.57 -2.86
C SER A 57 -22.01 20.32 -3.46
N GLU A 58 -22.72 19.71 -4.42
CA GLU A 58 -24.00 20.18 -4.95
C GLU A 58 -25.09 20.12 -3.88
N SER A 59 -25.22 19.00 -3.15
CA SER A 59 -26.22 18.84 -2.09
C SER A 59 -26.04 19.86 -0.95
N LYS A 60 -24.80 20.26 -0.67
CA LYS A 60 -24.44 21.30 0.32
C LYS A 60 -24.52 22.72 -0.26
N SER A 61 -25.10 22.90 -1.45
CA SER A 61 -25.37 24.19 -2.10
C SER A 61 -24.14 25.10 -2.24
N LEU A 62 -22.99 24.52 -2.60
CA LEU A 62 -21.78 25.31 -2.82
C LEU A 62 -21.85 26.13 -4.12
N PRO A 63 -21.10 27.24 -4.22
CA PRO A 63 -20.99 27.99 -5.47
C PRO A 63 -20.45 27.10 -6.60
N LYS A 64 -21.01 27.23 -7.82
CA LYS A 64 -20.59 26.43 -9.00
C LYS A 64 -19.07 26.46 -9.24
N ALA A 65 -18.44 27.62 -9.07
CA ALA A 65 -16.99 27.78 -9.21
C ALA A 65 -16.18 26.91 -8.23
N VAL A 66 -16.73 26.60 -7.04
CA VAL A 66 -16.11 25.70 -6.07
C VAL A 66 -16.38 24.25 -6.44
N ILE A 67 -17.60 23.92 -6.88
CA ILE A 67 -18.00 22.56 -7.28
C ILE A 67 -17.14 22.06 -8.43
N GLU A 68 -16.84 22.91 -9.42
CA GLU A 68 -16.00 22.55 -10.57
C GLU A 68 -14.55 22.20 -10.18
N ASN A 69 -14.09 22.72 -9.04
CA ASN A 69 -12.70 22.61 -8.59
C ASN A 69 -12.54 21.87 -7.26
N VAL A 70 -13.61 21.25 -6.74
CA VAL A 70 -13.59 20.62 -5.41
C VAL A 70 -12.61 19.44 -5.34
N GLY A 71 -12.45 18.76 -6.48
CA GLY A 71 -11.50 17.66 -6.66
C GLY A 71 -11.88 16.43 -5.85
N GLY A 72 -10.84 15.75 -5.37
CA GLY A 72 -10.94 14.47 -4.67
C GLY A 72 -10.06 13.44 -5.32
N LYS A 73 -9.42 12.59 -4.52
CA LYS A 73 -8.39 11.69 -5.06
C LYS A 73 -8.25 10.41 -4.23
N ILE A 74 -7.97 9.32 -4.94
CA ILE A 74 -7.55 8.06 -4.33
C ILE A 74 -6.03 7.96 -4.32
N PHE A 75 -5.49 7.60 -3.16
CA PHE A 75 -4.08 7.28 -2.98
C PHE A 75 -3.94 5.79 -2.69
N THR A 76 -3.05 5.12 -3.41
CA THR A 76 -2.70 3.73 -3.10
C THR A 76 -1.59 3.69 -2.08
N PHE A 77 -1.58 2.65 -1.24
CA PHE A 77 -0.50 2.41 -0.29
C PHE A 77 -0.23 0.91 -0.11
N GLY A 78 0.72 0.57 0.75
CA GLY A 78 1.05 -0.82 1.06
C GLY A 78 1.67 -1.56 -0.14
N SER A 79 1.46 -2.87 -0.22
CA SER A 79 2.24 -3.73 -1.11
C SER A 79 2.08 -3.41 -2.60
N TYR A 80 0.88 -2.99 -3.03
CA TYR A 80 0.61 -2.57 -4.40
C TYR A 80 1.40 -1.29 -4.74
N ARG A 81 1.30 -0.26 -3.90
CA ARG A 81 2.03 1.00 -4.11
C ARG A 81 3.54 0.83 -4.04
N LEU A 82 4.03 -0.05 -3.17
CA LEU A 82 5.44 -0.42 -3.09
C LEU A 82 5.91 -1.18 -4.34
N GLY A 83 5.01 -1.76 -5.14
CA GLY A 83 5.35 -2.59 -6.30
C GLY A 83 5.83 -4.00 -5.91
N VAL A 84 5.39 -4.51 -4.75
CA VAL A 84 5.76 -5.84 -4.21
C VAL A 84 4.52 -6.69 -3.88
N HIS A 85 3.39 -6.39 -4.52
CA HIS A 85 2.19 -7.21 -4.48
C HIS A 85 2.40 -8.53 -5.23
N THR A 86 1.69 -9.56 -4.80
CA THR A 86 1.61 -10.85 -5.50
C THR A 86 0.22 -11.03 -6.09
N LYS A 87 0.02 -12.05 -6.93
CA LYS A 87 -1.32 -12.41 -7.40
C LYS A 87 -2.25 -12.67 -6.20
N GLY A 88 -3.50 -12.22 -6.31
CA GLY A 88 -4.52 -12.39 -5.27
C GLY A 88 -4.38 -11.47 -4.05
N VAL A 89 -3.42 -10.54 -4.00
CA VAL A 89 -3.35 -9.54 -2.93
C VAL A 89 -4.25 -8.36 -3.26
N ASP A 90 -4.91 -7.85 -2.22
CA ASP A 90 -5.77 -6.68 -2.21
C ASP A 90 -5.02 -5.39 -2.58
N ILE A 91 -5.77 -4.40 -3.07
CA ILE A 91 -5.28 -3.03 -3.24
C ILE A 91 -5.77 -2.19 -2.07
N ALA A 92 -4.82 -1.72 -1.27
CA ALA A 92 -5.10 -0.78 -0.20
C ALA A 92 -5.12 0.66 -0.73
N THR A 93 -6.23 1.36 -0.50
CA THR A 93 -6.49 2.71 -1.01
C THR A 93 -6.99 3.63 0.10
N SER A 94 -6.69 4.92 -0.01
CA SER A 94 -7.22 5.98 0.85
C SER A 94 -7.90 7.03 -0.03
N CYS A 95 -9.21 7.19 0.17
CA CYS A 95 -10.00 8.23 -0.43
C CYS A 95 -9.81 9.53 0.36
N VAL A 96 -9.24 10.53 -0.30
CA VAL A 96 -8.95 11.84 0.27
C VAL A 96 -9.95 12.86 -0.26
N ALA A 97 -10.72 13.43 0.65
CA ALA A 97 -11.79 14.37 0.35
C ALA A 97 -11.59 15.72 1.08
N PRO A 98 -12.19 16.82 0.58
CA PRO A 98 -12.10 18.12 1.22
C PRO A 98 -12.95 18.21 2.49
N ARG A 99 -12.73 19.26 3.28
CA ARG A 99 -13.29 19.45 4.64
C ARG A 99 -14.81 19.31 4.73
N ARG A 100 -15.52 19.57 3.63
CA ARG A 100 -16.98 19.55 3.58
C ARG A 100 -17.58 18.16 3.40
N VAL A 101 -16.79 17.13 3.14
CA VAL A 101 -17.27 15.75 2.98
C VAL A 101 -17.06 14.99 4.28
N ASP A 102 -18.13 14.51 4.91
CA ASP A 102 -18.06 13.86 6.21
C ASP A 102 -17.83 12.35 6.08
N ARG A 103 -17.33 11.73 7.16
CA ARG A 103 -17.13 10.26 7.20
C ARG A 103 -18.44 9.50 7.05
N SER A 104 -19.53 10.04 7.59
CA SER A 104 -20.87 9.51 7.36
C SER A 104 -21.20 9.49 5.87
N ASP A 105 -20.86 10.55 5.12
CA ASP A 105 -21.12 10.62 3.68
C ASP A 105 -20.40 9.50 2.90
N PHE A 106 -19.22 9.09 3.40
CA PHE A 106 -18.44 7.98 2.84
C PHE A 106 -19.12 6.61 3.10
N PHE A 107 -19.65 6.39 4.30
CA PHE A 107 -20.31 5.12 4.64
C PHE A 107 -21.78 5.04 4.21
N THR A 108 -22.40 6.16 3.83
CA THR A 108 -23.77 6.20 3.28
C THR A 108 -23.76 6.42 1.77
N TYR A 109 -23.59 7.66 1.32
CA TYR A 109 -23.74 8.03 -0.10
C TYR A 109 -22.71 7.35 -1.01
N PHE A 110 -21.43 7.33 -0.62
CA PHE A 110 -20.41 6.65 -1.45
C PHE A 110 -20.60 5.13 -1.44
N TYR A 111 -20.96 4.56 -0.29
CA TYR A 111 -21.29 3.14 -0.18
C TYR A 111 -22.45 2.76 -1.11
N ASP A 112 -23.53 3.53 -1.11
CA ASP A 112 -24.68 3.30 -1.97
C ASP A 112 -24.32 3.50 -3.46
N LYS A 113 -23.47 4.49 -3.78
CA LYS A 113 -22.95 4.68 -5.14
C LYS A 113 -22.16 3.45 -5.62
N LEU A 114 -21.28 2.91 -4.77
CA LEU A 114 -20.53 1.68 -5.08
C LEU A 114 -21.46 0.47 -5.24
N LYS A 115 -22.50 0.37 -4.40
CA LYS A 115 -23.48 -0.73 -4.44
C LYS A 115 -24.25 -0.81 -5.75
N LEU A 116 -24.50 0.33 -6.39
CA LEU A 116 -25.22 0.42 -7.67
C LEU A 116 -24.32 0.16 -8.90
N HIS A 117 -23.00 0.10 -8.72
CA HIS A 117 -22.06 -0.06 -9.83
C HIS A 117 -21.92 -1.55 -10.21
N GLU A 118 -22.19 -1.91 -11.47
CA GLU A 118 -22.30 -3.31 -11.93
C GLU A 118 -21.05 -4.17 -11.69
N GLU A 119 -19.86 -3.56 -11.79
CA GLU A 119 -18.58 -4.22 -11.58
C GLU A 119 -18.24 -4.50 -10.10
N VAL A 120 -18.99 -3.93 -9.15
CA VAL A 120 -18.75 -4.04 -7.71
C VAL A 120 -19.49 -5.25 -7.13
N LYS A 121 -18.74 -6.11 -6.43
CA LYS A 121 -19.22 -7.30 -5.72
C LYS A 121 -18.67 -7.34 -4.30
N ALA A 122 -19.25 -8.19 -3.44
CA ALA A 122 -18.77 -8.41 -2.07
C ALA A 122 -18.54 -7.13 -1.25
N LEU A 123 -19.35 -6.09 -1.51
CA LEU A 123 -19.27 -4.80 -0.84
C LEU A 123 -19.65 -4.95 0.64
N ARG A 124 -18.77 -4.49 1.54
CA ARG A 124 -18.99 -4.48 2.98
C ARG A 124 -18.33 -3.26 3.62
N ALA A 125 -18.99 -2.66 4.59
CA ALA A 125 -18.44 -1.57 5.40
C ALA A 125 -18.10 -2.07 6.80
N VAL A 126 -16.97 -1.60 7.34
CA VAL A 126 -16.56 -1.84 8.73
C VAL A 126 -16.21 -0.48 9.35
N GLU A 127 -17.23 0.23 9.82
CA GLU A 127 -17.09 1.60 10.35
C GLU A 127 -16.45 1.63 11.74
N GLU A 128 -16.76 0.63 12.58
CA GLU A 128 -16.29 0.54 13.98
C GLU A 128 -14.88 -0.07 14.13
N ALA A 129 -14.18 -0.35 13.04
CA ALA A 129 -12.80 -0.82 13.10
C ALA A 129 -11.85 0.29 13.57
N PHE A 130 -10.69 -0.11 14.11
CA PHE A 130 -9.61 0.82 14.45
C PHE A 130 -9.24 1.75 13.29
N VAL A 131 -9.26 1.21 12.05
CA VAL A 131 -9.22 1.99 10.81
C VAL A 131 -10.50 1.72 10.04
N PRO A 132 -11.46 2.65 10.01
CA PRO A 132 -12.73 2.47 9.29
C PRO A 132 -12.49 2.24 7.80
N VAL A 133 -13.14 1.23 7.22
CA VAL A 133 -12.86 0.75 5.86
C VAL A 133 -14.11 0.27 5.13
N ILE A 134 -14.21 0.57 3.83
CA ILE A 134 -15.08 -0.13 2.89
C ILE A 134 -14.25 -1.15 2.13
N LYS A 135 -14.67 -2.41 2.13
CA LYS A 135 -14.04 -3.49 1.37
C LYS A 135 -14.97 -3.93 0.25
N LEU A 136 -14.41 -4.17 -0.93
CA LEU A 136 -15.17 -4.64 -2.08
C LEU A 136 -14.31 -5.51 -3.00
N CYS A 137 -14.96 -6.16 -3.95
CA CYS A 137 -14.35 -6.79 -5.10
C CYS A 137 -14.80 -6.05 -6.36
N PHE A 138 -13.90 -5.30 -7.00
CA PHE A 138 -14.18 -4.54 -8.23
C PHE A 138 -13.59 -5.32 -9.41
N SER A 139 -14.44 -5.82 -10.31
CA SER A 139 -14.02 -6.60 -11.50
C SER A 139 -13.06 -7.76 -11.15
N GLY A 140 -13.31 -8.43 -10.02
CA GLY A 140 -12.51 -9.57 -9.55
C GLY A 140 -11.29 -9.21 -8.70
N ILE A 141 -11.02 -7.92 -8.47
CA ILE A 141 -9.90 -7.44 -7.64
C ILE A 141 -10.42 -6.95 -6.29
N GLU A 142 -9.88 -7.48 -5.19
CA GLU A 142 -10.19 -7.01 -3.85
C GLU A 142 -9.57 -5.63 -3.59
N ILE A 143 -10.37 -4.71 -3.07
CA ILE A 143 -9.97 -3.33 -2.74
C ILE A 143 -10.45 -2.98 -1.34
N ASP A 144 -9.52 -2.48 -0.55
CA ASP A 144 -9.78 -1.85 0.73
C ASP A 144 -9.72 -0.32 0.53
N ILE A 145 -10.81 0.39 0.84
CA ILE A 145 -10.93 1.85 0.73
C ILE A 145 -11.05 2.45 2.13
N LEU A 146 -10.00 3.15 2.55
CA LEU A 146 -10.00 4.01 3.74
C LEU A 146 -10.52 5.39 3.38
N PHE A 147 -10.94 6.16 4.38
CA PHE A 147 -11.39 7.54 4.19
C PHE A 147 -10.66 8.52 5.10
N ALA A 148 -10.18 9.61 4.49
CA ALA A 148 -9.59 10.75 5.14
C ALA A 148 -10.15 12.06 4.60
N ARG A 149 -10.58 12.91 5.51
CA ARG A 149 -11.04 14.27 5.23
C ARG A 149 -9.95 15.25 5.63
N LEU A 150 -9.46 16.05 4.68
CA LEU A 150 -8.47 17.09 4.94
C LEU A 150 -9.13 18.42 5.31
N ALA A 151 -8.40 19.30 6.01
CA ALA A 151 -8.83 20.65 6.33
C ALA A 151 -8.73 21.63 5.14
N LEU A 152 -8.84 21.13 3.91
CA LEU A 152 -8.75 21.89 2.66
C LEU A 152 -10.14 22.10 2.05
N GLN A 153 -10.32 23.21 1.32
CA GLN A 153 -11.57 23.46 0.58
C GLN A 153 -11.65 22.63 -0.71
N THR A 154 -10.50 22.42 -1.36
CA THR A 154 -10.35 21.67 -2.60
C THR A 154 -9.19 20.68 -2.46
N ILE A 155 -9.23 19.60 -3.22
CA ILE A 155 -8.15 18.61 -3.29
C ILE A 155 -7.50 18.68 -4.66
N LEU A 156 -6.23 19.09 -4.71
CA LEU A 156 -5.46 19.23 -5.94
C LEU A 156 -4.96 17.87 -6.47
N GLU A 157 -4.75 17.78 -7.78
CA GLU A 157 -4.23 16.56 -8.43
C GLU A 157 -2.79 16.25 -8.04
N ASP A 158 -1.98 17.27 -7.78
CA ASP A 158 -0.58 17.18 -7.38
C ASP A 158 -0.38 17.19 -5.86
N LEU A 159 -1.46 17.05 -5.07
CA LEU A 159 -1.39 17.00 -3.62
C LEU A 159 -0.40 15.93 -3.12
N ASP A 160 0.59 16.39 -2.34
CA ASP A 160 1.56 15.54 -1.65
C ASP A 160 1.15 15.31 -0.19
N LEU A 161 0.80 14.07 0.14
CA LEU A 161 0.38 13.69 1.49
C LEU A 161 1.52 13.67 2.53
N ARG A 162 2.77 13.93 2.11
CA ARG A 162 3.92 14.03 3.01
C ARG A 162 4.02 15.35 3.74
N ASP A 163 3.26 16.36 3.33
CA ASP A 163 3.23 17.65 4.04
C ASP A 163 2.52 17.49 5.40
N ASP A 164 3.30 17.57 6.48
CA ASP A 164 2.83 17.50 7.86
C ASP A 164 1.77 18.57 8.18
N SER A 165 1.74 19.69 7.43
CA SER A 165 0.72 20.72 7.59
C SER A 165 -0.70 20.18 7.37
N LEU A 166 -0.85 19.14 6.53
CA LEU A 166 -2.12 18.49 6.22
C LEU A 166 -2.71 17.75 7.43
N LEU A 167 -1.88 17.36 8.40
CA LEU A 167 -2.31 16.60 9.58
C LEU A 167 -2.86 17.49 10.69
N LYS A 168 -2.69 18.81 10.59
CA LYS A 168 -3.14 19.77 11.62
C LYS A 168 -4.66 19.76 11.75
N ASN A 169 -5.14 19.63 13.00
CA ASN A 169 -6.56 19.66 13.35
C ASN A 169 -7.42 18.58 12.66
N LEU A 170 -6.84 17.45 12.27
CA LEU A 170 -7.58 16.31 11.75
C LEU A 170 -8.10 15.41 12.87
N ASP A 171 -9.27 14.81 12.62
CA ASP A 171 -9.78 13.72 13.44
C ASP A 171 -8.78 12.55 13.47
N ILE A 172 -8.68 11.87 14.61
CA ILE A 172 -7.71 10.78 14.81
C ILE A 172 -7.88 9.68 13.76
N ARG A 173 -9.12 9.36 13.35
CA ARG A 173 -9.39 8.35 12.32
C ARG A 173 -8.92 8.79 10.95
N CYS A 174 -8.96 10.08 10.63
CA CYS A 174 -8.37 10.61 9.38
C CYS A 174 -6.84 10.44 9.38
N ILE A 175 -6.18 10.75 10.49
CA ILE A 175 -4.72 10.61 10.60
C ILE A 175 -4.31 9.16 10.41
N ILE A 176 -5.00 8.22 11.06
CA ILE A 176 -4.72 6.79 10.92
C ILE A 176 -4.97 6.31 9.48
N SER A 177 -6.02 6.80 8.80
CA SER A 177 -6.30 6.48 7.39
C SER A 177 -5.27 7.04 6.39
N LEU A 178 -4.54 8.09 6.74
CA LEU A 178 -3.49 8.69 5.90
C LEU A 178 -2.11 8.06 6.14
N ASN A 179 -1.90 7.50 7.33
CA ASN A 179 -0.62 6.94 7.74
C ASN A 179 -0.10 5.88 6.76
N GLY A 180 -0.96 5.01 6.22
CA GLY A 180 -0.55 4.03 5.22
C GLY A 180 0.09 4.67 3.98
N CYS A 181 -0.52 5.73 3.46
CA CYS A 181 -0.03 6.49 2.31
C CYS A 181 1.29 7.18 2.61
N TRP A 182 1.35 7.90 3.74
CA TRP A 182 2.55 8.61 4.17
C TRP A 182 3.72 7.64 4.38
N ALA A 183 3.52 6.55 5.14
CA ALA A 183 4.58 5.59 5.46
C ALA A 183 5.11 4.88 4.21
N THR A 184 4.22 4.58 3.26
CA THR A 184 4.63 3.98 1.99
C THR A 184 5.45 4.95 1.14
N ALA A 185 5.05 6.23 1.08
CA ALA A 185 5.79 7.26 0.35
C ALA A 185 7.17 7.50 0.96
N GLU A 186 7.25 7.60 2.28
CA GLU A 186 8.51 7.79 3.00
C GLU A 186 9.48 6.62 2.79
N ILE A 187 9.02 5.37 2.89
CA ILE A 187 9.89 4.21 2.62
C ILE A 187 10.49 4.28 1.22
N LEU A 188 9.70 4.66 0.21
CA LEU A 188 10.19 4.79 -1.17
C LEU A 188 11.18 5.94 -1.34
N HIS A 189 11.08 6.99 -0.53
CA HIS A 189 12.02 8.10 -0.51
C HIS A 189 13.33 7.75 0.23
N LEU A 190 13.24 6.91 1.27
CA LEU A 190 14.35 6.56 2.16
C LEU A 190 15.26 5.46 1.62
N VAL A 191 14.85 4.72 0.59
CA VAL A 191 15.68 3.66 -0.02
C VAL A 191 16.54 4.20 -1.17
N PRO A 192 17.83 3.86 -1.24
CA PRO A 192 18.75 4.40 -2.24
C PRO A 192 18.48 3.89 -3.66
N ASN A 193 17.91 2.68 -3.78
CA ASN A 193 17.53 2.10 -5.07
C ASN A 193 16.21 1.33 -4.92
N ILE A 194 15.14 1.88 -5.51
CA ILE A 194 13.78 1.35 -5.38
C ILE A 194 13.64 -0.04 -6.01
N ASP A 195 14.31 -0.32 -7.12
CA ASP A 195 14.17 -1.59 -7.84
C ASP A 195 14.89 -2.73 -7.10
N ASN A 196 16.10 -2.46 -6.60
CA ASN A 196 16.81 -3.40 -5.74
C ASN A 196 16.03 -3.66 -4.45
N PHE A 197 15.46 -2.63 -3.83
CA PHE A 197 14.58 -2.77 -2.67
C PHE A 197 13.36 -3.65 -2.97
N ARG A 198 12.65 -3.38 -4.07
CA ARG A 198 11.47 -4.17 -4.49
C ARG A 198 11.79 -5.64 -4.68
N LEU A 199 12.86 -5.94 -5.42
CA LEU A 199 13.25 -7.33 -5.70
C LEU A 199 13.67 -8.06 -4.41
N THR A 200 14.44 -7.39 -3.56
CA THR A 200 14.83 -7.91 -2.24
C THR A 200 13.60 -8.19 -1.38
N LEU A 201 12.67 -7.23 -1.28
CA LEU A 201 11.48 -7.35 -0.46
C LEU A 201 10.53 -8.44 -0.97
N ARG A 202 10.40 -8.63 -2.29
CA ARG A 202 9.66 -9.76 -2.87
C ARG A 202 10.26 -11.10 -2.43
N ALA A 203 11.59 -11.24 -2.49
CA ALA A 203 12.28 -12.47 -2.09
C ALA A 203 12.09 -12.76 -0.59
N ILE A 204 12.27 -11.75 0.28
CA ILE A 204 12.10 -11.90 1.74
C ILE A 204 10.67 -12.24 2.11
N LYS A 205 9.67 -11.58 1.50
CA LYS A 205 8.26 -11.87 1.76
C LYS A 205 7.89 -13.30 1.37
N LEU A 206 8.41 -13.79 0.23
CA LEU A 206 8.22 -15.17 -0.17
C LEU A 206 8.88 -16.14 0.82
N TRP A 207 10.14 -15.88 1.17
CA TRP A 207 10.87 -16.67 2.16
C TRP A 207 10.13 -16.75 3.49
N ALA A 208 9.67 -15.62 4.04
CA ALA A 208 8.97 -15.56 5.33
C ALA A 208 7.65 -16.33 5.32
N LYS A 209 6.91 -16.29 4.19
CA LYS A 209 5.70 -17.12 4.00
C LYS A 209 6.03 -18.60 3.96
N CYS A 210 7.04 -19.00 3.18
CA CYS A 210 7.47 -20.40 3.10
C CYS A 210 7.99 -20.97 4.42
N HIS A 211 8.47 -20.11 5.33
CA HIS A 211 8.94 -20.49 6.66
C HIS A 211 7.91 -20.23 7.78
N ASN A 212 6.66 -19.91 7.43
CA ASN A 212 5.54 -19.72 8.37
C ASN A 212 5.73 -18.59 9.41
N ILE A 213 6.48 -17.54 9.08
CA ILE A 213 6.76 -16.39 9.96
C ILE A 213 6.26 -15.06 9.40
N TYR A 214 5.18 -15.10 8.60
CA TYR A 214 4.55 -13.95 7.95
C TYR A 214 3.12 -13.70 8.49
N TYR A 215 2.95 -13.54 9.81
CA TYR A 215 1.61 -13.46 10.42
C TYR A 215 1.56 -12.54 11.66
N ASN A 216 1.22 -11.26 11.46
CA ASN A 216 1.14 -10.27 12.54
C ASN A 216 0.14 -10.64 13.65
N ILE A 217 -1.01 -11.20 13.27
CA ILE A 217 -2.07 -11.61 14.23
C ILE A 217 -1.56 -12.72 15.16
N LEU A 218 -0.57 -13.51 14.73
CA LEU A 218 0.03 -14.58 15.51
C LEU A 218 1.32 -14.14 16.23
N GLY A 219 1.63 -12.84 16.25
CA GLY A 219 2.84 -12.29 16.88
C GLY A 219 4.11 -12.36 16.03
N PHE A 220 4.04 -12.84 14.79
CA PHE A 220 5.16 -12.78 13.84
C PHE A 220 5.20 -11.46 13.07
N LEU A 221 6.22 -11.27 12.23
CA LEU A 221 6.35 -10.05 11.43
C LEU A 221 5.31 -9.99 10.30
N GLY A 222 4.58 -8.88 10.26
CA GLY A 222 3.67 -8.54 9.18
C GLY A 222 4.36 -7.92 7.96
N GLY A 223 3.58 -7.63 6.93
CA GLY A 223 4.10 -7.07 5.68
C GLY A 223 4.83 -5.74 5.85
N VAL A 224 4.34 -4.85 6.73
CA VAL A 224 5.00 -3.57 7.00
C VAL A 224 6.32 -3.79 7.74
N SER A 225 6.36 -4.65 8.76
CA SER A 225 7.61 -4.98 9.47
C SER A 225 8.70 -5.50 8.54
N TRP A 226 8.39 -6.48 7.66
CA TRP A 226 9.34 -6.96 6.65
C TRP A 226 9.80 -5.86 5.68
N THR A 227 8.91 -4.92 5.35
CA THR A 227 9.24 -3.75 4.52
C THR A 227 10.28 -2.87 5.22
N MET A 228 10.13 -2.64 6.52
CA MET A 228 11.06 -1.85 7.32
C MET A 228 12.45 -2.49 7.41
N LEU A 229 12.50 -3.81 7.64
CA LEU A 229 13.76 -4.57 7.66
C LEU A 229 14.49 -4.46 6.32
N GLY A 230 13.77 -4.71 5.22
CA GLY A 230 14.31 -4.60 3.87
C GLY A 230 14.82 -3.19 3.54
N ALA A 231 14.04 -2.16 3.90
CA ALA A 231 14.43 -0.76 3.69
C ALA A 231 15.70 -0.41 4.47
N ARG A 232 15.78 -0.82 5.75
CA ARG A 232 16.97 -0.58 6.58
C ARG A 232 18.21 -1.25 6.00
N THR A 233 18.11 -2.49 5.53
CA THR A 233 19.25 -3.16 4.87
C THR A 233 19.67 -2.45 3.59
N CYS A 234 18.73 -1.95 2.78
CA CYS A 234 19.07 -1.16 1.59
C CYS A 234 19.85 0.11 1.96
N GLN A 235 19.53 0.77 3.07
CA GLN A 235 20.28 1.95 3.55
C GLN A 235 21.70 1.62 4.00
N LEU A 236 21.88 0.48 4.67
CA LEU A 236 23.21 0.02 5.11
C LEU A 236 24.09 -0.42 3.93
N TYR A 237 23.50 -0.81 2.81
CA TYR A 237 24.19 -1.30 1.62
C TYR A 237 23.67 -0.64 0.33
N PRO A 238 23.88 0.67 0.15
CA PRO A 238 23.19 1.46 -0.87
C PRO A 238 23.51 1.06 -2.32
N ASN A 239 24.70 0.51 -2.55
CA ASN A 239 25.17 0.10 -3.87
C ASN A 239 25.04 -1.41 -4.11
N ALA A 240 24.49 -2.17 -3.14
CA ALA A 240 24.32 -3.61 -3.29
C ALA A 240 23.13 -3.95 -4.19
N ILE A 241 23.30 -4.99 -5.00
CA ILE A 241 22.22 -5.58 -5.79
C ILE A 241 21.34 -6.48 -4.92
N ALA A 242 20.14 -6.81 -5.42
CA ALA A 242 19.14 -7.56 -4.67
C ALA A 242 19.63 -8.90 -4.06
N SER A 243 20.45 -9.69 -4.77
CA SER A 243 20.97 -10.96 -4.24
C SER A 243 21.84 -10.76 -3.00
N THR A 244 22.73 -9.77 -3.04
CA THR A 244 23.56 -9.37 -1.89
C THR A 244 22.70 -8.83 -0.76
N LEU A 245 21.71 -7.98 -1.08
CA LEU A 245 20.79 -7.42 -0.08
C LEU A 245 20.00 -8.52 0.66
N VAL A 246 19.53 -9.56 -0.03
CA VAL A 246 18.85 -10.70 0.60
C VAL A 246 19.77 -11.36 1.64
N CYS A 247 21.02 -11.65 1.29
CA CYS A 247 21.98 -12.20 2.25
C CYS A 247 22.23 -11.25 3.42
N LYS A 248 22.31 -9.95 3.14
CA LYS A 248 22.54 -8.91 4.16
C LYS A 248 21.36 -8.73 5.10
N VAL A 249 20.11 -8.94 4.66
CA VAL A 249 18.95 -8.92 5.57
C VAL A 249 19.13 -9.97 6.65
N PHE A 250 19.45 -11.20 6.29
CA PHE A 250 19.63 -12.27 7.28
C PHE A 250 20.83 -12.01 8.18
N LEU A 251 21.97 -11.61 7.62
CA LEU A 251 23.16 -11.29 8.41
C LEU A 251 22.87 -10.20 9.45
N VAL A 252 22.38 -9.04 9.00
CA VAL A 252 22.11 -7.87 9.86
C VAL A 252 21.13 -8.23 10.98
N PHE A 253 20.03 -8.91 10.67
CA PHE A 253 18.98 -9.18 11.67
C PHE A 253 19.22 -10.43 12.51
N SER A 254 20.15 -11.30 12.12
CA SER A 254 20.65 -12.39 12.97
C SER A 254 21.61 -11.91 14.05
N GLU A 255 22.35 -10.82 13.78
CA GLU A 255 23.32 -10.21 14.69
C GLU A 255 22.79 -8.93 15.35
N TRP A 256 21.52 -8.60 15.12
CA TRP A 256 20.92 -7.38 15.66
C TRP A 256 20.76 -7.48 17.18
N GLU A 257 21.26 -6.47 17.88
CA GLU A 257 21.18 -6.38 19.35
C GLU A 257 19.75 -6.00 19.79
N TRP A 258 18.82 -6.95 19.78
CA TRP A 258 17.48 -6.75 20.32
C TRP A 258 17.54 -6.41 21.83
N PRO A 259 16.69 -5.49 22.34
CA PRO A 259 15.49 -4.93 21.72
C PRO A 259 15.69 -3.59 20.98
N ASN A 260 16.91 -3.26 20.52
CA ASN A 260 17.15 -2.01 19.80
C ASN A 260 16.21 -1.86 18.60
N PRO A 261 15.55 -0.69 18.42
CA PRO A 261 14.54 -0.52 17.38
C PRO A 261 15.13 -0.43 15.97
N VAL A 262 14.42 -0.99 15.00
CA VAL A 262 14.74 -0.79 13.58
C VAL A 262 14.08 0.50 13.10
N LEU A 263 14.93 1.50 12.82
CA LEU A 263 14.56 2.84 12.35
C LEU A 263 15.17 3.09 10.96
N PRO A 264 14.36 3.19 9.90
CA PRO A 264 14.85 3.62 8.58
C PRO A 264 15.09 5.12 8.51
N HIS A 265 14.64 5.91 9.48
CA HIS A 265 14.88 7.35 9.52
C HIS A 265 15.20 7.81 10.93
N ASN A 266 16.11 8.77 11.06
CA ASN A 266 16.56 9.29 12.35
C ASN A 266 15.55 10.26 13.00
N GLN A 267 14.57 10.77 12.25
CA GLN A 267 13.57 11.67 12.81
C GLN A 267 12.46 10.87 13.49
N LEU A 268 12.51 10.85 14.82
CA LEU A 268 11.45 10.41 15.73
C LEU A 268 10.30 11.44 15.83
N PHE A 269 10.21 12.43 14.94
CA PHE A 269 9.35 13.58 15.13
C PHE A 269 8.29 13.67 14.05
N LEU A 270 7.15 13.00 14.29
CA LEU A 270 5.88 13.58 13.88
C LEU A 270 5.40 14.48 15.02
N HIS A 271 5.38 15.79 14.77
CA HIS A 271 4.86 16.77 15.70
C HIS A 271 3.44 16.39 16.16
N HIS A 272 3.22 16.50 17.48
CA HIS A 272 1.95 16.31 18.21
C HIS A 272 1.52 14.89 18.64
N ARG A 273 2.40 13.88 18.61
CA ARG A 273 2.10 12.58 19.26
C ARG A 273 3.29 12.09 20.09
N SER A 274 3.01 11.35 21.17
CA SER A 274 4.06 10.74 21.98
C SER A 274 4.88 9.79 21.09
N PRO A 275 6.19 10.04 20.92
CA PRO A 275 7.02 9.15 20.14
C PRO A 275 7.08 7.78 20.82
N TRP A 276 7.20 6.72 20.02
CA TRP A 276 7.60 5.44 20.59
C TRP A 276 8.98 5.63 21.20
N SER A 277 9.16 5.23 22.46
CA SER A 277 10.46 5.13 23.10
C SER A 277 10.58 3.82 23.88
N PRO A 278 11.79 3.27 24.02
CA PRO A 278 12.03 2.08 24.85
C PRO A 278 11.61 2.29 26.31
N GLU A 279 11.69 3.54 26.79
CA GLU A 279 11.28 3.94 28.14
C GLU A 279 9.75 3.91 28.33
N LEU A 280 8.99 4.20 27.27
CA LEU A 280 7.53 4.18 27.28
C LEU A 280 6.95 2.79 27.03
N PHE A 281 7.69 1.89 26.37
CA PHE A 281 7.25 0.53 26.02
C PHE A 281 8.34 -0.52 26.28
N PRO A 282 8.75 -0.72 27.55
CA PRO A 282 9.84 -1.64 27.92
C PRO A 282 9.52 -3.12 27.60
N GLN A 283 8.24 -3.45 27.42
CA GLN A 283 7.78 -4.80 27.08
C GLN A 283 7.99 -5.19 25.60
N HIS A 284 8.38 -4.26 24.72
CA HIS A 284 8.58 -4.57 23.30
C HIS A 284 9.94 -5.25 23.06
N VAL A 285 9.90 -6.53 22.69
CA VAL A 285 11.11 -7.34 22.41
C VAL A 285 11.60 -7.17 20.96
N TRP A 286 10.70 -6.87 20.02
CA TRP A 286 11.00 -6.61 18.61
C TRP A 286 10.25 -5.37 18.11
N SER A 287 10.99 -4.29 17.82
CA SER A 287 10.38 -3.01 17.44
C SER A 287 10.80 -2.57 16.04
N THR A 288 9.88 -2.65 15.07
CA THR A 288 10.01 -1.94 13.78
C THR A 288 9.23 -0.64 13.85
N ILE A 289 9.92 0.49 13.86
CA ILE A 289 9.27 1.79 14.07
C ILE A 289 8.94 2.42 12.73
N HIS A 290 7.66 2.36 12.38
CA HIS A 290 7.14 2.97 11.16
C HIS A 290 7.33 4.47 11.20
N PRO A 291 7.76 5.12 10.11
CA PRO A 291 8.05 6.54 10.19
C PRO A 291 6.75 7.35 10.43
N GLY A 292 5.56 6.78 10.14
CA GLY A 292 4.27 7.48 10.21
C GLY A 292 3.41 7.16 11.43
N LEU A 293 3.87 6.23 12.28
CA LEU A 293 3.05 5.59 13.31
C LEU A 293 3.66 5.89 14.67
N GLN A 294 3.29 7.04 15.23
CA GLN A 294 3.53 7.34 16.64
C GLN A 294 2.20 7.79 17.26
N GLY A 295 1.77 7.13 18.34
CA GLY A 295 0.57 7.51 19.12
C GLY A 295 -0.72 6.69 18.90
N ALA A 296 -0.70 5.56 18.19
CA ALA A 296 -1.86 4.66 18.10
C ALA A 296 -1.88 3.55 19.19
N GLN A 297 -0.79 3.37 19.93
CA GLN A 297 -0.65 2.30 20.93
C GLN A 297 -1.03 2.72 22.36
N GLN A 298 -1.58 3.93 22.56
CA GLN A 298 -1.92 4.45 23.89
C GLN A 298 -3.31 4.07 24.42
N GLN A 299 -4.06 3.20 23.73
CA GLN A 299 -5.37 2.72 24.21
C GLN A 299 -5.53 1.21 23.99
N ILE A 300 -4.73 0.43 24.71
CA ILE A 300 -5.08 -0.94 25.14
C ILE A 300 -5.00 -0.95 26.66
#